data_AF-A0A2E6FBD8-F1
#
_entry.id   AF-A0A2E6FBD8-F1
#
_cell.length_a   1.000
_cell.length_b   1.000
_cell.length_c   1.000
_cell.angle_alpha   90.00
_cell.angle_beta   90.00
_cell.angle_gamma   90.00
#
_symmetry.space_group_name_H-M   'P 1'
#
loop_
_entity.id
_entity.type
_entity.pdbx_description
1 polymer ?
#
loop_
_entity_poly.entity_id
_entity_poly.type
_entity_poly.pdbx_seq_one_letter_code
_entity_poly.pdbx_strand_id
1 'polypeptide(L)'
;MKSWLGLLMVLPFALSCSYRSTANDQTGQVARDLDASEERCVQDRLLKGWGLDLVDLAVDLNPEEEIAVDMAIELCRLGPGGSPQESLIPNDQPQVSENLLRSPTVFDPTDQAPGEDPLLDALWFACGDGDAISCDELFYSAPRDSTYEQFAFSCGGRKNMDCSLLLGREQPEGALTSLTPPPGEDEDLDRWWSLCAEGSTRACGELRLIAPNQSLYAQFGMSCGARGTSYCALILDDDGEPPTLRSLTPDQNPPGQDQLLDQLWELCGSRDARACRDLSKFAPIDSLYMQFGVSCGGRAVAPCARLFADLKA
;
A
#
# COMPACT_ATOMS: atom_id res chain seq x y z
N MET A 1 48.49 -49.36 -17.61
CA MET A 1 48.78 -47.92 -17.79
C MET A 1 47.45 -47.20 -17.97
N LYS A 2 47.12 -46.27 -17.05
CA LYS A 2 46.07 -45.21 -17.11
C LYS A 2 44.62 -45.72 -17.23
N SER A 3 43.75 -45.65 -16.20
CA SER A 3 43.17 -44.47 -15.52
C SER A 3 42.60 -43.47 -16.55
N TRP A 4 41.37 -42.95 -16.51
CA TRP A 4 40.54 -42.57 -15.37
C TRP A 4 39.19 -41.99 -15.92
N LEU A 5 38.17 -41.90 -15.05
CA LEU A 5 36.87 -41.22 -15.17
C LEU A 5 35.78 -41.83 -16.09
N GLY A 6 34.94 -42.68 -15.48
CA GLY A 6 33.56 -42.89 -15.91
C GLY A 6 32.69 -41.70 -15.47
N LEU A 7 31.91 -41.18 -16.42
CA LEU A 7 30.94 -40.12 -16.23
C LEU A 7 29.72 -40.68 -15.46
N LEU A 8 29.60 -40.35 -14.17
CA LEU A 8 28.39 -40.60 -13.38
C LEU A 8 27.31 -39.61 -13.81
N MET A 9 26.31 -40.09 -14.55
CA MET A 9 25.03 -39.39 -14.72
C MET A 9 24.34 -39.32 -13.36
N VAL A 10 24.38 -38.15 -12.73
CA VAL A 10 23.55 -37.83 -11.56
C VAL A 10 22.28 -37.17 -12.08
N LEU A 11 21.18 -37.93 -12.03
CA LEU A 11 19.82 -37.40 -12.17
C LEU A 11 19.58 -36.35 -11.08
N PRO A 12 19.04 -35.15 -11.37
CA PRO A 12 18.50 -34.30 -10.34
C PRO A 12 17.16 -34.92 -9.91
N PHE A 13 17.16 -35.59 -8.75
CA PHE A 13 15.94 -35.78 -8.01
C PHE A 13 15.43 -34.39 -7.64
N ALA A 14 14.27 -34.01 -8.19
CA ALA A 14 13.49 -32.91 -7.66
C ALA A 14 13.11 -33.27 -6.21
N LEU A 15 13.92 -32.78 -5.27
CA LEU A 15 13.54 -32.70 -3.87
C LEU A 15 12.49 -31.61 -3.79
N SER A 16 11.22 -32.00 -3.91
CA SER A 16 10.12 -31.22 -3.36
C SER A 16 10.46 -30.97 -1.89
N CYS A 17 10.68 -29.72 -1.51
CA CYS A 17 10.73 -29.32 -0.11
C CYS A 17 9.32 -29.49 0.46
N SER A 18 8.96 -30.71 0.86
CA SER A 18 7.87 -30.92 1.80
C SER A 18 8.35 -30.35 3.13
N TYR A 19 7.79 -29.20 3.51
CA TYR A 19 8.01 -28.58 4.82
C TYR A 19 7.40 -29.51 5.88
N ARG A 20 8.21 -30.45 6.38
CA ARG A 20 7.84 -31.31 7.50
C ARG A 20 8.22 -30.59 8.77
N SER A 21 7.32 -29.75 9.28
CA SER A 21 7.45 -29.20 10.63
C SER A 21 7.30 -30.33 11.63
N THR A 22 8.40 -30.64 12.33
CA THR A 22 8.39 -31.49 13.52
C THR A 22 7.69 -30.74 14.64
N ALA A 23 6.58 -31.30 15.13
CA ALA A 23 5.85 -30.83 16.29
C ALA A 23 6.76 -30.67 17.50
N ASN A 24 6.96 -29.44 17.94
CA ASN A 24 7.14 -29.13 19.34
C ASN A 24 6.39 -27.83 19.65
N ASP A 25 5.52 -27.95 20.63
CA ASP A 25 4.51 -27.02 21.11
C ASP A 25 5.08 -25.64 21.53
N GLN A 26 4.26 -24.59 21.36
CA GLN A 26 4.35 -23.24 21.98
C GLN A 26 4.82 -22.02 21.17
N THR A 27 4.57 -21.96 19.86
CA THR A 27 4.33 -20.67 19.18
C THR A 27 3.01 -20.74 18.43
N GLY A 28 2.01 -20.06 18.98
CA GLY A 28 0.62 -20.19 18.60
C GLY A 28 0.38 -19.87 17.13
N GLN A 29 -0.18 -20.85 16.42
CA GLN A 29 -1.21 -20.56 15.43
C GLN A 29 -2.18 -19.60 16.10
N VAL A 30 -2.25 -18.35 15.63
CA VAL A 30 -3.43 -17.54 15.88
C VAL A 30 -4.52 -18.19 15.05
N ALA A 31 -5.14 -19.23 15.60
CA ALA A 31 -6.36 -19.77 15.03
C ALA A 31 -7.32 -18.59 14.91
N ARG A 32 -7.70 -18.23 13.68
CA ARG A 32 -8.71 -17.22 13.42
C ARG A 32 -9.98 -17.69 14.12
N ASP A 33 -10.29 -17.11 15.28
CA ASP A 33 -11.42 -17.51 16.10
C ASP A 33 -12.70 -16.98 15.44
N LEU A 34 -13.22 -17.76 14.51
CA LEU A 34 -14.46 -17.50 13.77
C LEU A 34 -15.55 -18.42 14.30
N ASP A 35 -16.73 -17.87 14.55
CA ASP A 35 -17.89 -18.70 14.79
C ASP A 35 -18.38 -19.35 13.48
N ALA A 36 -19.18 -20.42 13.60
CA ALA A 36 -19.64 -21.18 12.45
C ALA A 36 -20.50 -20.36 11.46
N SER A 37 -21.02 -19.19 11.85
CA SER A 37 -21.78 -18.29 10.99
C SER A 37 -20.87 -17.30 10.25
N GLU A 38 -19.84 -16.80 10.91
CA GLU A 38 -18.77 -16.00 10.31
C GLU A 38 -18.02 -16.83 9.26
N GLU A 39 -17.63 -18.06 9.60
CA GLU A 39 -16.91 -18.97 8.70
C GLU A 39 -17.69 -19.22 7.39
N ARG A 40 -18.99 -19.49 7.49
CA ARG A 40 -19.86 -19.68 6.32
C ARG A 40 -20.00 -18.41 5.48
N CYS A 41 -20.07 -17.25 6.13
CA CYS A 41 -20.14 -15.98 5.40
C CYS A 41 -18.83 -15.71 4.66
N VAL A 42 -17.69 -15.95 5.32
CA VAL A 42 -16.34 -15.73 4.77
C VAL A 42 -16.15 -16.63 3.56
N GLN A 43 -16.46 -17.92 3.67
CA GLN A 43 -16.40 -18.86 2.54
C GLN A 43 -17.30 -18.43 1.38
N ASP A 44 -18.53 -18.00 1.65
CA ASP A 44 -19.45 -17.53 0.60
C ASP A 44 -18.93 -16.28 -0.13
N ARG A 45 -18.34 -15.35 0.62
CA ARG A 45 -17.73 -14.14 0.06
C ARG A 45 -16.46 -14.45 -0.73
N LEU A 46 -15.58 -15.31 -0.22
CA LEU A 46 -14.38 -15.75 -0.93
C LEU A 46 -14.72 -16.40 -2.27
N LEU A 47 -15.71 -17.28 -2.27
CA LEU A 47 -16.15 -17.98 -3.47
C LEU A 47 -16.80 -17.04 -4.49
N LYS A 48 -17.68 -16.12 -4.05
CA LYS A 48 -18.43 -15.24 -4.95
C LYS A 48 -17.66 -13.98 -5.37
N GLY A 49 -16.84 -13.43 -4.47
CA GLY A 49 -16.13 -12.18 -4.65
C GLY A 49 -14.72 -12.33 -5.20
N TRP A 50 -14.01 -13.39 -4.77
CA TRP A 50 -12.61 -13.63 -5.15
C TRP A 50 -12.43 -14.91 -5.98
N GLY A 51 -13.49 -15.71 -6.20
CA GLY A 51 -13.40 -16.98 -6.91
C GLY A 51 -12.56 -18.03 -6.18
N LEU A 52 -12.33 -17.84 -4.88
CA LEU A 52 -11.51 -18.70 -4.04
C LEU A 52 -12.38 -19.72 -3.30
N ASP A 53 -12.14 -21.00 -3.56
CA ASP A 53 -12.80 -22.13 -2.88
C ASP A 53 -11.88 -22.67 -1.78
N LEU A 54 -11.75 -21.91 -0.69
CA LEU A 54 -10.92 -22.26 0.46
C LEU A 54 -11.76 -23.04 1.49
N VAL A 55 -11.40 -24.32 1.68
CA VAL A 55 -12.12 -25.23 2.58
C VAL A 55 -11.68 -25.06 4.04
N ASP A 56 -10.42 -24.65 4.26
CA ASP A 56 -9.85 -24.40 5.59
C ASP A 56 -9.25 -22.99 5.61
N LEU A 57 -9.78 -22.12 6.46
CA LEU A 57 -9.35 -20.71 6.58
C LEU A 57 -8.17 -20.53 7.55
N ALA A 58 -7.72 -21.61 8.19
CA ALA A 58 -6.72 -21.61 9.27
C ALA A 58 -5.39 -22.29 8.89
N VAL A 59 -5.22 -22.80 7.66
CA VAL A 59 -4.02 -23.56 7.26
C VAL A 59 -3.50 -23.15 5.88
N ASP A 60 -2.18 -22.93 5.80
CA ASP A 60 -1.36 -22.76 4.57
C ASP A 60 -1.96 -21.89 3.46
N LEU A 61 -2.45 -20.70 3.83
CA LEU A 61 -2.82 -19.67 2.87
C LEU A 61 -1.55 -19.04 2.28
N ASN A 62 -1.57 -18.76 0.98
CA ASN A 62 -0.58 -17.86 0.39
C ASN A 62 -0.91 -16.39 0.75
N PRO A 63 0.02 -15.43 0.55
CA PRO A 63 -0.19 -14.04 0.95
C PRO A 63 -1.42 -13.37 0.33
N GLU A 64 -1.83 -13.74 -0.89
CA GLU A 64 -3.01 -13.18 -1.55
C GLU A 64 -4.31 -13.75 -0.96
N GLU A 65 -4.31 -15.04 -0.64
CA GLU A 65 -5.42 -15.72 0.03
C GLU A 65 -5.60 -15.22 1.45
N GLU A 66 -4.52 -14.97 2.18
CA GLU A 66 -4.54 -14.39 3.52
C GLU A 66 -5.22 -13.01 3.54
N ILE A 67 -4.87 -12.14 2.60
CA ILE A 67 -5.50 -10.82 2.45
C ILE A 67 -7.00 -10.96 2.13
N ALA A 68 -7.36 -11.88 1.23
CA ALA A 68 -8.75 -12.11 0.86
C ALA A 68 -9.57 -12.64 2.04
N VAL A 69 -9.00 -13.56 2.82
CA VAL A 69 -9.64 -14.13 4.02
C VAL A 69 -9.83 -13.05 5.08
N ASP A 70 -8.82 -12.25 5.39
CA ASP A 70 -8.91 -11.19 6.39
C ASP A 70 -9.95 -10.13 5.99
N MET A 71 -10.01 -9.75 4.72
CA MET A 71 -11.02 -8.82 4.20
C MET A 71 -12.43 -9.41 4.25
N ALA A 72 -12.60 -10.68 3.90
CA ALA A 72 -13.89 -11.36 3.99
C ALA A 72 -14.39 -11.48 5.44
N ILE A 73 -13.49 -11.69 6.41
CA ILE A 73 -13.82 -11.74 7.85
C ILE A 73 -14.37 -10.40 8.32
N GLU A 74 -13.69 -9.30 8.02
CA GLU A 74 -14.15 -7.95 8.36
C GLU A 74 -15.55 -7.68 7.77
N LEU A 75 -15.76 -8.06 6.51
CA LEU A 75 -17.03 -7.88 5.82
C LEU A 75 -18.17 -8.77 6.32
N CYS A 76 -17.86 -9.88 6.99
CA CYS A 76 -18.82 -10.84 7.52
C CYS A 76 -19.22 -10.57 8.96
N ARG A 77 -18.31 -9.96 9.73
CA ARG A 77 -18.60 -9.38 11.05
C ARG A 77 -19.55 -8.19 10.96
N LEU A 78 -19.57 -7.52 9.82
CA LEU A 78 -20.59 -6.54 9.45
C LEU A 78 -21.87 -7.27 9.02
N GLY A 79 -22.75 -7.58 9.98
CA GLY A 79 -23.98 -8.35 9.73
C GLY A 79 -24.92 -7.73 8.68
N PRO A 80 -25.85 -8.52 8.10
CA PRO A 80 -26.77 -8.08 7.05
C PRO A 80 -27.82 -7.13 7.63
N GLY A 81 -27.51 -5.83 7.65
CA GLY A 81 -28.33 -4.79 8.25
C GLY A 81 -27.74 -4.16 9.52
N GLY A 82 -26.50 -4.48 9.89
CA GLY A 82 -25.76 -3.66 10.83
C GLY A 82 -25.41 -2.33 10.17
N SER A 83 -26.03 -1.23 10.61
CA SER A 83 -25.33 0.07 10.54
C SER A 83 -23.92 -0.16 11.08
N PRO A 84 -22.86 0.43 10.48
CA PRO A 84 -21.50 0.28 10.99
C PRO A 84 -21.57 0.44 12.49
N GLN A 85 -21.28 -0.62 13.26
CA GLN A 85 -21.08 -0.40 14.68
C GLN A 85 -19.96 0.61 14.73
N GLU A 86 -20.31 1.79 15.21
CA GLU A 86 -19.39 2.87 15.47
C GLU A 86 -18.21 2.24 16.19
N SER A 87 -17.11 2.16 15.46
CA SER A 87 -15.89 1.54 15.93
C SER A 87 -15.61 2.13 17.30
N LEU A 88 -15.53 1.28 18.33
CA LEU A 88 -15.18 1.74 19.69
C LEU A 88 -13.76 2.32 19.74
N ILE A 89 -13.00 2.15 18.65
CA ILE A 89 -11.86 3.00 18.31
C ILE A 89 -12.42 4.16 17.47
N PRO A 90 -12.44 5.40 17.99
CA PRO A 90 -12.85 6.57 17.22
C PRO A 90 -12.12 6.58 15.88
N ASN A 91 -12.86 6.77 14.77
CA ASN A 91 -12.29 6.98 13.43
C ASN A 91 -11.32 8.19 13.37
N ASP A 92 -11.27 8.99 14.44
CA ASP A 92 -10.36 10.10 14.69
C ASP A 92 -8.94 9.68 15.14
N GLN A 93 -8.70 8.40 15.42
CA GLN A 93 -7.35 7.93 15.75
C GLN A 93 -6.61 7.46 14.49
N PRO A 94 -5.35 7.87 14.28
CA PRO A 94 -4.56 7.35 13.18
C PRO A 94 -4.50 5.82 13.30
N GLN A 95 -4.79 5.13 12.20
CA GLN A 95 -4.70 3.67 12.08
C GLN A 95 -3.25 3.15 12.18
N VAL A 96 -2.29 4.08 12.29
CA VAL A 96 -0.87 3.89 12.56
C VAL A 96 -0.55 4.49 13.92
N SER A 97 0.25 3.81 14.73
CA SER A 97 0.57 4.28 16.08
C SER A 97 1.29 5.62 16.06
N GLU A 98 1.19 6.38 17.17
CA GLU A 98 1.96 7.63 17.31
C GLU A 98 3.47 7.43 17.14
N ASN A 99 3.97 6.22 17.45
CA ASN A 99 5.38 5.86 17.29
C ASN A 99 5.76 5.82 15.81
N LEU A 100 4.95 5.20 14.96
CA LEU A 100 5.16 5.20 13.50
C LEU A 100 5.14 6.62 12.94
N LEU A 101 4.18 7.45 13.36
CA LEU A 101 4.11 8.85 12.92
C LEU A 101 5.35 9.68 13.28
N ARG A 102 6.04 9.35 14.38
CA ARG A 102 7.27 10.04 14.82
C ARG A 102 8.53 9.40 14.25
N SER A 103 8.48 8.16 13.78
CA SER A 103 9.62 7.37 13.32
C SER A 103 10.52 8.09 12.32
N PRO A 104 10.00 8.80 11.30
CA PRO A 104 10.81 9.67 10.43
C PRO A 104 11.84 10.53 11.16
N THR A 105 11.49 11.09 12.32
CA THR A 105 12.34 12.03 13.05
C THR A 105 13.32 11.38 14.02
N VAL A 106 13.24 10.06 14.22
CA VAL A 106 13.95 9.33 15.29
C VAL A 106 15.12 8.51 14.76
N PHE A 107 15.11 8.10 13.49
CA PHE A 107 16.11 7.20 12.92
C PHE A 107 17.06 7.87 11.91
N ASP A 108 18.26 7.33 11.80
CA ASP A 108 19.26 7.60 10.75
C ASP A 108 19.55 6.32 9.95
N PRO A 109 19.81 6.40 8.63
CA PRO A 109 20.13 5.22 7.82
C PRO A 109 21.29 4.35 8.32
N THR A 110 22.17 4.89 9.16
CA THR A 110 23.34 4.20 9.70
C THR A 110 23.14 3.64 11.11
N ASP A 111 21.93 3.74 11.66
CA ASP A 111 21.61 3.19 12.96
C ASP A 111 21.83 1.67 13.00
N GLN A 112 22.31 1.17 14.14
CA GLN A 112 22.48 -0.26 14.34
C GLN A 112 21.13 -0.95 14.52
N ALA A 113 21.01 -2.14 13.93
CA ALA A 113 19.85 -2.97 14.12
C ALA A 113 19.71 -3.41 15.59
N PRO A 114 18.46 -3.60 16.10
CA PRO A 114 18.19 -4.02 17.47
C PRO A 114 18.89 -5.33 17.90
N GLY A 115 19.25 -6.22 16.97
CA GLY A 115 20.00 -7.45 17.30
C GLY A 115 19.14 -8.57 17.87
N GLU A 116 17.82 -8.41 17.85
CA GLU A 116 16.84 -9.34 18.42
C GLU A 116 16.50 -10.49 17.46
N ASP A 117 16.60 -10.25 16.15
CA ASP A 117 16.32 -11.22 15.10
C ASP A 117 17.30 -11.04 13.93
N PRO A 118 18.19 -12.02 13.65
CA PRO A 118 19.19 -11.91 12.59
C PRO A 118 18.61 -11.71 11.17
N LEU A 119 17.39 -12.16 10.90
CA LEU A 119 16.74 -11.99 9.60
C LEU A 119 16.20 -10.56 9.46
N LEU A 120 15.58 -10.03 10.52
CA LEU A 120 15.15 -8.63 10.55
C LEU A 120 16.34 -7.66 10.58
N ASP A 121 17.44 -8.03 11.23
CA ASP A 121 18.69 -7.25 11.20
C ASP A 121 19.26 -7.15 9.79
N ALA A 122 19.22 -8.24 9.01
CA ALA A 122 19.69 -8.23 7.63
C ALA A 122 18.83 -7.28 6.75
N LEU A 123 17.51 -7.34 6.92
CA LEU A 123 16.56 -6.45 6.25
C LEU A 123 16.73 -4.99 6.71
N TRP A 124 17.02 -4.75 7.99
CA TRP A 124 17.35 -3.44 8.54
C TRP A 124 18.53 -2.81 7.82
N PHE A 125 19.66 -3.52 7.73
CA PHE A 125 20.84 -2.98 7.05
C PHE A 125 20.59 -2.72 5.57
N ALA A 126 19.92 -3.64 4.87
CA ALA A 126 19.57 -3.45 3.47
C ALA A 126 18.61 -2.26 3.25
N CYS A 127 17.65 -2.06 4.15
CA CYS A 127 16.77 -0.89 4.14
C CYS A 127 17.55 0.42 4.39
N GLY A 128 18.46 0.45 5.37
CA GLY A 128 19.35 1.59 5.63
C GLY A 128 20.24 1.94 4.43
N ASP A 129 20.75 0.92 3.73
CA ASP A 129 21.52 1.06 2.49
C ASP A 129 20.67 1.54 1.29
N GLY A 130 19.34 1.61 1.45
CA GLY A 130 18.42 2.17 0.48
C GLY A 130 17.78 1.14 -0.45
N ASP A 131 17.69 -0.13 -0.06
CA ASP A 131 16.85 -1.08 -0.78
C ASP A 131 15.38 -0.98 -0.32
N ALA A 132 14.54 -0.36 -1.16
CA ALA A 132 13.11 -0.16 -0.88
C ALA A 132 12.37 -1.47 -0.56
N ILE A 133 12.69 -2.55 -1.29
CA ILE A 133 12.05 -3.85 -1.08
C ILE A 133 12.38 -4.35 0.31
N SER A 134 13.65 -4.25 0.74
CA SER A 134 14.04 -4.63 2.10
C SER A 134 13.37 -3.76 3.16
N CYS A 135 13.09 -2.48 2.92
CA CYS A 135 12.28 -1.66 3.83
C CYS A 135 10.84 -2.17 3.92
N ASP A 136 10.20 -2.47 2.80
CA ASP A 136 8.83 -2.99 2.79
C ASP A 136 8.75 -4.36 3.49
N GLU A 137 9.64 -5.28 3.13
CA GLU A 137 9.75 -6.61 3.74
C GLU A 137 10.03 -6.52 5.24
N LEU A 138 10.88 -5.58 5.69
CA LEU A 138 11.13 -5.33 7.10
C LEU A 138 9.89 -4.84 7.82
N PHE A 139 9.16 -3.88 7.24
CA PHE A 139 7.95 -3.33 7.84
C PHE A 139 6.90 -4.42 8.07
N TYR A 140 6.70 -5.30 7.08
CA TYR A 140 5.69 -6.38 7.16
C TYR A 140 6.12 -7.57 8.01
N SER A 141 7.42 -7.87 8.06
CA SER A 141 7.94 -8.99 8.85
C SER A 141 8.17 -8.63 10.32
N ALA A 142 8.27 -7.33 10.64
CA ALA A 142 8.54 -6.84 11.97
C ALA A 142 7.35 -7.04 12.94
N PRO A 143 7.62 -7.30 14.23
CA PRO A 143 6.57 -7.21 15.24
C PRO A 143 5.96 -5.81 15.30
N ARG A 144 4.66 -5.72 15.55
CA ARG A 144 3.95 -4.44 15.68
C ARG A 144 4.52 -3.58 16.81
N ASP A 145 4.58 -2.28 16.57
CA ASP A 145 5.18 -1.22 17.39
C ASP A 145 6.67 -1.41 17.71
N SER A 146 7.35 -2.35 17.03
CA SER A 146 8.78 -2.59 17.25
C SER A 146 9.64 -1.52 16.61
N THR A 147 10.90 -1.47 17.05
CA THR A 147 11.91 -0.60 16.44
C THR A 147 12.13 -0.93 14.96
N TYR A 148 12.06 -2.21 14.56
CA TYR A 148 12.17 -2.63 13.15
C TYR A 148 11.04 -2.06 12.30
N GLU A 149 9.79 -2.16 12.76
CA GLU A 149 8.62 -1.63 12.06
C GLU A 149 8.75 -0.10 11.89
N GLN A 150 9.17 0.58 12.95
CA GLN A 150 9.38 2.03 12.96
C GLN A 150 10.51 2.48 12.00
N PHE A 151 11.64 1.78 12.00
CA PHE A 151 12.76 2.08 11.10
C PHE A 151 12.38 1.87 9.63
N ALA A 152 11.74 0.75 9.34
CA ALA A 152 11.21 0.44 8.02
C ALA A 152 10.20 1.48 7.54
N PHE A 153 9.26 1.87 8.42
CA PHE A 153 8.28 2.93 8.16
C PHE A 153 8.91 4.29 7.88
N SER A 154 10.11 4.55 8.39
CA SER A 154 10.88 5.77 8.12
C SER A 154 11.71 5.70 6.82
N CYS A 155 11.59 4.62 6.04
CA CYS A 155 12.44 4.28 4.90
C CYS A 155 13.92 4.26 5.26
N GLY A 156 14.24 3.57 6.36
CA GLY A 156 15.59 3.49 6.90
C GLY A 156 16.13 4.86 7.31
N GLY A 157 15.36 5.65 8.06
CA GLY A 157 15.75 6.97 8.56
C GLY A 157 15.64 8.13 7.55
N ARG A 158 15.08 7.90 6.36
CA ARG A 158 15.00 8.92 5.29
C ARG A 158 13.71 9.73 5.27
N LYS A 159 12.90 9.65 6.33
CA LYS A 159 11.74 10.51 6.58
C LYS A 159 10.66 10.44 5.51
N ASN A 160 10.50 9.28 4.90
CA ASN A 160 9.44 9.04 3.93
C ASN A 160 8.60 7.85 4.31
N MET A 161 7.40 7.77 3.75
CA MET A 161 6.50 6.65 3.91
C MET A 161 6.26 5.88 2.61
N ASP A 162 6.78 6.39 1.49
CA ASP A 162 6.78 5.72 0.19
C ASP A 162 8.23 5.39 -0.21
N CYS A 163 8.75 4.31 0.37
CA CYS A 163 10.16 3.96 0.27
C CYS A 163 10.55 3.60 -1.16
N SER A 164 9.65 2.96 -1.91
CA SER A 164 9.84 2.62 -3.32
C SER A 164 10.00 3.85 -4.21
N LEU A 165 9.25 4.92 -3.93
CA LEU A 165 9.38 6.21 -4.62
C LEU A 165 10.65 6.98 -4.21
N LEU A 166 11.01 6.97 -2.92
CA LEU A 166 12.18 7.68 -2.41
C LEU A 166 13.52 7.00 -2.76
N LEU A 167 13.57 5.68 -2.72
CA LEU A 167 14.80 4.88 -2.90
C LEU A 167 14.99 4.38 -4.33
N GLY A 168 14.27 4.97 -5.29
CA GLY A 168 14.63 4.90 -6.70
C GLY A 168 14.29 3.59 -7.42
N ARG A 169 13.26 2.85 -6.98
CA ARG A 169 12.70 1.77 -7.81
C ARG A 169 11.81 2.30 -8.94
N GLU A 170 11.25 3.51 -8.79
CA GLU A 170 10.40 4.17 -9.80
C GLU A 170 10.95 5.50 -10.35
N GLN A 171 12.15 5.95 -9.94
CA GLN A 171 12.79 7.14 -10.51
C GLN A 171 13.68 6.73 -11.69
N PRO A 172 13.33 7.02 -12.96
CA PRO A 172 14.26 6.92 -14.06
C PRO A 172 15.39 7.93 -13.85
N GLU A 173 16.59 7.61 -14.35
CA GLU A 173 17.80 8.42 -14.13
C GLU A 173 17.61 9.93 -14.39
N GLY A 174 17.95 10.73 -13.37
CA GLY A 174 17.86 12.19 -13.40
C GLY A 174 17.01 12.71 -12.24
N ALA A 175 17.60 12.76 -11.03
CA ALA A 175 16.92 13.15 -9.80
C ALA A 175 16.10 14.44 -9.97
N LEU A 176 14.78 14.29 -10.10
CA LEU A 176 13.88 15.42 -10.07
C LEU A 176 14.07 16.13 -8.72
N THR A 177 14.00 17.44 -8.74
CA THR A 177 13.98 18.30 -7.55
C THR A 177 12.82 19.28 -7.72
N SER A 178 12.42 19.94 -6.64
CA SER A 178 11.42 21.02 -6.74
C SER A 178 11.85 22.18 -7.65
N LEU A 179 13.13 22.24 -8.06
CA LEU A 179 13.67 23.23 -9.00
C LEU A 179 13.78 22.70 -10.43
N THR A 180 13.45 21.43 -10.68
CA THR A 180 13.50 20.87 -12.03
C THR A 180 12.45 21.55 -12.90
N PRO A 181 12.82 22.11 -14.06
CA PRO A 181 11.85 22.76 -14.95
C PRO A 181 10.91 21.72 -15.57
N PRO A 182 9.69 22.14 -15.96
CA PRO A 182 8.75 21.26 -16.62
C PRO A 182 9.27 20.81 -18.01
N PRO A 183 8.85 19.62 -18.50
CA PRO A 183 9.28 19.07 -19.78
C PRO A 183 9.01 19.93 -21.03
N GLY A 184 8.00 20.82 -21.03
CA GLY A 184 7.70 21.66 -22.19
C GLY A 184 6.81 21.01 -23.25
N GLU A 185 6.25 19.84 -22.98
CA GLU A 185 5.49 19.05 -23.96
C GLU A 185 4.01 19.40 -23.99
N ASP A 186 3.47 19.89 -22.86
CA ASP A 186 2.07 20.26 -22.69
C ASP A 186 1.96 21.49 -21.77
N GLU A 187 1.41 22.60 -22.30
CA GLU A 187 1.32 23.88 -21.58
C GLU A 187 0.45 23.81 -20.32
N ASP A 188 -0.60 22.97 -20.32
CA ASP A 188 -1.48 22.80 -19.16
C ASP A 188 -0.77 21.97 -18.08
N LEU A 189 -0.10 20.87 -18.46
CA LEU A 189 0.70 20.06 -17.51
C LEU A 189 1.90 20.84 -16.95
N ASP A 190 2.55 21.66 -17.77
CA ASP A 190 3.65 22.53 -17.35
C ASP A 190 3.20 23.55 -16.29
N ARG A 191 2.00 24.11 -16.46
CA ARG A 191 1.41 25.02 -15.48
C ARG A 191 1.18 24.33 -14.14
N TRP A 192 0.64 23.11 -14.16
CA TRP A 192 0.43 22.32 -12.94
C TRP A 192 1.74 21.90 -12.29
N TRP A 193 2.75 21.55 -13.09
CA TRP A 193 4.11 21.29 -12.62
C TRP A 193 4.67 22.48 -11.85
N SER A 194 4.62 23.70 -12.40
CA SER A 194 5.15 24.89 -11.73
C SER A 194 4.47 25.15 -10.38
N LEU A 195 3.14 25.04 -10.32
CA LEU A 195 2.41 25.23 -9.06
C LEU A 195 2.73 24.14 -8.03
N CYS A 196 2.89 22.89 -8.47
CA CYS A 196 3.31 21.78 -7.60
C CYS A 196 4.74 21.97 -7.08
N ALA A 197 5.65 22.45 -7.94
CA ALA A 197 7.01 22.82 -7.57
C ALA A 197 7.04 23.93 -6.51
N GLU A 198 6.14 24.90 -6.60
CA GLU A 198 5.96 25.99 -5.63
C GLU A 198 5.34 25.53 -4.29
N GLY A 199 4.81 24.31 -4.23
CA GLY A 199 4.30 23.70 -3.00
C GLY A 199 2.77 23.71 -2.87
N SER A 200 2.03 23.83 -3.97
CA SER A 200 0.58 23.64 -3.98
C SER A 200 0.23 22.15 -3.90
N THR A 201 -0.35 21.72 -2.78
CA THR A 201 -0.90 20.36 -2.61
C THR A 201 -1.89 20.03 -3.70
N ARG A 202 -2.77 21.00 -4.03
CA ARG A 202 -3.77 20.86 -5.08
C ARG A 202 -3.13 20.67 -6.45
N ALA A 203 -2.12 21.45 -6.80
CA ALA A 203 -1.47 21.31 -8.10
C ALA A 203 -0.75 19.97 -8.26
N CYS A 204 -0.10 19.46 -7.22
CA CYS A 204 0.50 18.12 -7.26
C CYS A 204 -0.55 17.03 -7.42
N GLY A 205 -1.68 17.17 -6.72
CA GLY A 205 -2.83 16.27 -6.85
C GLY A 205 -3.41 16.25 -8.26
N GLU A 206 -3.63 17.41 -8.86
CA GLU A 206 -4.14 17.53 -10.23
C GLU A 206 -3.15 16.93 -11.23
N LEU A 207 -1.86 17.31 -11.13
CA LEU A 207 -0.82 16.81 -12.03
C LEU A 207 -0.73 15.29 -12.00
N ARG A 208 -0.79 14.67 -10.81
CA ARG A 208 -0.79 13.22 -10.65
C ARG A 208 -1.97 12.54 -11.37
N LEU A 209 -3.11 13.22 -11.48
CA LEU A 209 -4.34 12.64 -12.05
C LEU A 209 -4.42 12.74 -13.57
N ILE A 210 -4.02 13.88 -14.12
CA ILE A 210 -4.22 14.16 -15.55
C ILE A 210 -2.97 13.86 -16.37
N ALA A 211 -1.81 13.71 -15.74
CA ALA A 211 -0.58 13.36 -16.43
C ALA A 211 -0.66 11.92 -16.98
N PRO A 212 -0.09 11.66 -18.17
CA PRO A 212 0.05 10.30 -18.67
C PRO A 212 0.83 9.42 -17.70
N ASN A 213 0.40 8.17 -17.50
CA ASN A 213 1.11 7.22 -16.66
C ASN A 213 2.58 7.07 -17.09
N GLN A 214 3.46 6.84 -16.13
CA GLN A 214 4.91 6.68 -16.32
C GLN A 214 5.62 7.91 -16.94
N SER A 215 4.93 9.02 -17.16
CA SER A 215 5.55 10.28 -17.59
C SER A 215 6.28 10.98 -16.45
N LEU A 216 7.19 11.89 -16.80
CA LEU A 216 7.85 12.76 -15.81
C LEU A 216 6.82 13.58 -15.03
N TYR A 217 5.75 14.05 -15.67
CA TYR A 217 4.67 14.78 -15.01
C TYR A 217 3.99 13.95 -13.92
N ALA A 218 3.64 12.69 -14.22
CA ALA A 218 3.02 11.79 -13.26
C ALA A 218 3.95 11.51 -12.07
N GLN A 219 5.24 11.26 -12.33
CA GLN A 219 6.25 11.04 -11.29
C GLN A 219 6.46 12.28 -10.42
N PHE A 220 6.50 13.48 -11.02
CA PHE A 220 6.67 14.73 -10.28
C PHE A 220 5.46 15.04 -9.40
N GLY A 221 4.24 14.85 -9.92
CA GLY A 221 3.01 15.00 -9.15
C GLY A 221 2.90 13.97 -8.02
N MET A 222 3.19 12.70 -8.31
CA MET A 222 3.17 11.61 -7.33
C MET A 222 4.21 11.79 -6.23
N SER A 223 5.33 12.46 -6.50
CA SER A 223 6.37 12.76 -5.50
C SER A 223 6.20 14.12 -4.81
N CYS A 224 5.03 14.76 -4.95
CA CYS A 224 4.73 16.07 -4.38
C CYS A 224 5.75 17.14 -4.79
N GLY A 225 6.07 17.18 -6.08
CA GLY A 225 7.08 18.06 -6.65
C GLY A 225 8.50 17.62 -6.31
N ALA A 226 8.77 16.32 -6.43
CA ALA A 226 10.04 15.69 -6.10
C ALA A 226 10.50 15.90 -4.64
N ARG A 227 9.54 15.94 -3.71
CA ARG A 227 9.76 15.91 -2.26
C ARG A 227 9.73 14.48 -1.71
N GLY A 228 9.58 13.50 -2.60
CA GLY A 228 9.84 12.09 -2.37
C GLY A 228 8.70 11.33 -1.72
N THR A 229 7.52 11.93 -1.53
CA THR A 229 6.37 11.28 -0.90
C THR A 229 5.14 11.40 -1.80
N SER A 230 4.18 10.49 -1.68
CA SER A 230 2.86 10.58 -2.29
C SER A 230 1.81 11.27 -1.41
N TYR A 231 2.23 11.76 -0.23
CA TYR A 231 1.37 12.28 0.83
C TYR A 231 1.50 13.81 0.93
N CYS A 232 1.13 14.52 -0.13
CA CYS A 232 1.44 15.93 -0.29
C CYS A 232 0.88 16.82 0.84
N ALA A 233 -0.32 16.51 1.33
CA ALA A 233 -0.98 17.27 2.40
C ALA A 233 -0.22 17.26 3.75
N LEU A 234 0.80 16.42 3.91
CA LEU A 234 1.62 16.36 5.12
C LEU A 234 2.79 17.34 5.10
N ILE A 235 3.23 17.75 3.92
CA ILE A 235 4.49 18.47 3.73
C ILE A 235 4.33 19.76 2.91
N LEU A 236 3.18 19.96 2.28
CA LEU A 236 2.85 21.12 1.48
C LEU A 236 1.71 21.91 2.12
N ASP A 237 1.65 23.20 1.81
CA ASP A 237 0.58 24.08 2.27
C ASP A 237 -0.73 23.67 1.58
N ASP A 238 -1.81 23.72 2.36
CA ASP A 238 -3.17 23.56 1.85
C ASP A 238 -3.59 24.88 1.19
N ASP A 239 -3.57 24.91 -0.15
CA ASP A 239 -3.91 26.09 -0.95
C ASP A 239 -5.39 26.15 -1.37
N GLY A 240 -6.25 25.37 -0.72
CA GLY A 240 -7.71 25.40 -0.90
C GLY A 240 -8.32 24.01 -1.10
N GLU A 241 -9.54 23.95 -1.62
CA GLU A 241 -10.20 22.66 -1.85
C GLU A 241 -9.35 21.75 -2.76
N PRO A 242 -9.20 20.46 -2.41
CA PRO A 242 -8.55 19.48 -3.26
C PRO A 242 -9.12 19.51 -4.68
N PRO A 243 -8.33 19.18 -5.72
CA PRO A 243 -8.81 19.22 -7.08
C PRO A 243 -10.05 18.33 -7.22
N THR A 244 -11.20 18.93 -7.49
CA THR A 244 -12.34 18.13 -7.91
C THR A 244 -12.07 17.74 -9.34
N LEU A 245 -11.88 16.44 -9.57
CA LEU A 245 -11.89 15.88 -10.92
C LEU A 245 -13.06 16.50 -11.67
N ARG A 246 -12.81 17.19 -12.78
CA ARG A 246 -13.87 17.84 -13.59
C ARG A 246 -14.98 16.89 -14.05
N SER A 247 -14.82 15.58 -13.82
CA SER A 247 -15.73 14.51 -14.20
C SER A 247 -16.06 13.50 -13.10
N LEU A 248 -15.39 13.49 -11.94
CA LEU A 248 -15.59 12.45 -10.92
C LEU A 248 -16.10 13.06 -9.62
N THR A 249 -17.24 12.57 -9.16
CA THR A 249 -17.83 12.94 -7.87
C THR A 249 -18.00 11.72 -6.99
N PRO A 250 -18.03 11.89 -5.66
CA PRO A 250 -18.16 10.76 -4.73
C PRO A 250 -19.45 9.97 -4.90
N ASP A 251 -20.51 10.65 -5.31
CA ASP A 251 -21.86 10.09 -5.42
C ASP A 251 -22.18 9.55 -6.83
N GLN A 252 -21.16 9.48 -7.70
CA GLN A 252 -21.37 9.03 -9.07
C GLN A 252 -21.50 7.50 -9.15
N ASN A 253 -22.31 7.03 -10.08
CA ASN A 253 -22.47 5.60 -10.33
C ASN A 253 -21.19 4.98 -10.91
N PRO A 254 -20.87 3.73 -10.52
CA PRO A 254 -19.73 3.02 -11.07
C PRO A 254 -19.94 2.62 -12.55
N PRO A 255 -18.87 2.36 -13.32
CA PRO A 255 -18.95 2.03 -14.75
C PRO A 255 -19.73 0.76 -15.13
N GLY A 256 -19.98 -0.18 -14.20
CA GLY A 256 -20.78 -1.37 -14.49
C GLY A 256 -20.04 -2.48 -15.24
N GLN A 257 -18.72 -2.39 -15.36
CA GLN A 257 -17.91 -3.29 -16.19
C GLN A 257 -17.36 -4.49 -15.40
N ASP A 258 -17.19 -4.32 -14.09
CA ASP A 258 -16.68 -5.33 -13.18
C ASP A 258 -17.35 -5.19 -11.81
N GLN A 259 -17.98 -6.27 -11.33
CA GLN A 259 -18.77 -6.26 -10.11
C GLN A 259 -17.93 -6.01 -8.84
N LEU A 260 -16.69 -6.47 -8.79
CA LEU A 260 -15.79 -6.25 -7.66
C LEU A 260 -15.32 -4.80 -7.65
N LEU A 261 -14.89 -4.28 -8.80
CA LEU A 261 -14.44 -2.89 -8.92
C LEU A 261 -15.58 -1.90 -8.68
N ASP A 262 -16.82 -2.24 -9.05
CA ASP A 262 -18.01 -1.44 -8.75
C ASP A 262 -18.28 -1.38 -7.24
N GLN A 263 -18.13 -2.48 -6.51
CA GLN A 263 -18.29 -2.48 -5.05
C GLN A 263 -17.20 -1.65 -4.36
N LEU A 264 -15.94 -1.81 -4.80
CA LEU A 264 -14.82 -1.01 -4.30
C LEU A 264 -15.01 0.48 -4.62
N TRP A 265 -15.58 0.82 -5.77
CA TRP A 265 -15.96 2.19 -6.13
C TRP A 265 -16.98 2.77 -5.16
N GLU A 266 -18.10 2.08 -4.92
CA GLU A 266 -19.13 2.56 -3.99
C GLU A 266 -18.55 2.78 -2.58
N LEU A 267 -17.76 1.84 -2.08
CA LEU A 267 -17.09 1.94 -0.79
C LEU A 267 -16.11 3.12 -0.75
N CYS A 268 -15.29 3.28 -1.80
CA CYS A 268 -14.36 4.40 -1.89
C CYS A 268 -15.06 5.77 -1.91
N GLY A 269 -16.15 5.91 -2.68
CA GLY A 269 -16.98 7.11 -2.69
C GLY A 269 -17.60 7.41 -1.31
N SER A 270 -17.93 6.34 -0.56
CA SER A 270 -18.46 6.41 0.81
C SER A 270 -17.41 6.70 1.91
N ARG A 271 -16.16 6.98 1.52
CA ARG A 271 -15.01 7.29 2.41
C ARG A 271 -14.31 6.07 3.03
N ASP A 272 -14.37 4.92 2.39
CA ASP A 272 -13.51 3.79 2.75
C ASP A 272 -12.13 3.92 2.07
N ALA A 273 -11.12 4.28 2.89
CA ALA A 273 -9.76 4.46 2.41
C ALA A 273 -9.09 3.16 1.92
N ARG A 274 -9.45 2.00 2.49
CA ARG A 274 -8.93 0.71 2.05
C ARG A 274 -9.51 0.37 0.69
N ALA A 275 -10.82 0.56 0.52
CA ALA A 275 -11.47 0.37 -0.76
C ALA A 275 -10.88 1.27 -1.85
N CYS A 276 -10.57 2.53 -1.55
CA CYS A 276 -9.90 3.42 -2.53
C CYS A 276 -8.52 2.90 -2.95
N ARG A 277 -7.71 2.40 -2.00
CA ARG A 277 -6.40 1.81 -2.29
C ARG A 277 -6.53 0.53 -3.11
N ASP A 278 -7.42 -0.36 -2.72
CA ASP A 278 -7.60 -1.63 -3.40
C ASP A 278 -8.18 -1.40 -4.80
N LEU A 279 -9.07 -0.42 -4.95
CA LEU A 279 -9.55 0.02 -6.26
C LEU A 279 -8.40 0.54 -7.13
N SER A 280 -7.51 1.39 -6.60
CA SER A 280 -6.37 1.87 -7.38
C SER A 280 -5.33 0.77 -7.69
N LYS A 281 -5.22 -0.24 -6.83
CA LYS A 281 -4.28 -1.35 -6.97
C LYS A 281 -4.75 -2.38 -8.01
N PHE A 282 -6.04 -2.73 -7.98
CA PHE A 282 -6.60 -3.84 -8.77
C PHE A 282 -7.28 -3.39 -10.05
N ALA A 283 -7.63 -2.11 -10.18
CA ALA A 283 -8.21 -1.60 -11.40
C ALA A 283 -7.24 -1.68 -12.59
N PRO A 284 -7.75 -1.86 -13.82
CA PRO A 284 -6.92 -1.74 -15.01
C PRO A 284 -6.24 -0.37 -15.08
N ILE A 285 -5.00 -0.36 -15.55
CA ILE A 285 -4.23 0.86 -15.79
C ILE A 285 -5.04 1.80 -16.71
N ASP A 286 -5.00 3.10 -16.43
CA ASP A 286 -5.74 4.16 -17.15
C ASP A 286 -7.27 4.05 -17.13
N SER A 287 -7.84 3.14 -16.33
CA SER A 287 -9.29 3.04 -16.19
C SER A 287 -9.88 4.13 -15.29
N LEU A 288 -11.18 4.39 -15.47
CA LEU A 288 -11.94 5.24 -14.56
C LEU A 288 -11.88 4.72 -13.11
N TYR A 289 -11.87 3.39 -12.91
CA TYR A 289 -11.75 2.77 -11.59
C TYR A 289 -10.45 3.18 -10.90
N MET A 290 -9.32 3.05 -11.60
CA MET A 290 -8.02 3.43 -11.08
C MET A 290 -8.00 4.92 -10.70
N GLN A 291 -8.49 5.79 -11.60
CA GLN A 291 -8.57 7.24 -11.39
C GLN A 291 -9.45 7.59 -10.16
N PHE A 292 -10.58 6.90 -9.98
CA PHE A 292 -11.46 7.10 -8.84
C PHE A 292 -10.81 6.66 -7.52
N GLY A 293 -10.10 5.52 -7.53
CA GLY A 293 -9.38 5.01 -6.36
C GLY A 293 -8.22 5.93 -5.95
N VAL A 294 -7.35 6.31 -6.88
CA VAL A 294 -6.22 7.20 -6.57
C VAL A 294 -6.69 8.57 -6.10
N SER A 295 -7.86 9.03 -6.57
CA SER A 295 -8.46 10.30 -6.17
C SER A 295 -9.27 10.24 -4.88
N CYS A 296 -9.23 9.14 -4.13
CA CYS A 296 -10.00 9.00 -2.89
C CYS A 296 -11.49 9.27 -3.10
N GLY A 297 -12.04 8.67 -4.15
CA GLY A 297 -13.45 8.73 -4.46
C GLY A 297 -13.87 10.07 -5.07
N GLY A 298 -13.08 10.60 -6.00
CA GLY A 298 -13.40 11.85 -6.70
C GLY A 298 -13.00 13.12 -5.94
N ARG A 299 -12.15 13.00 -4.92
CA ARG A 299 -11.71 14.10 -4.04
C ARG A 299 -10.27 14.54 -4.25
N ALA A 300 -9.51 13.83 -5.10
CA ALA A 300 -8.12 14.07 -5.49
C ALA A 300 -7.13 14.39 -4.36
N VAL A 301 -7.25 13.70 -3.23
CA VAL A 301 -6.28 13.80 -2.14
C VAL A 301 -5.45 12.54 -2.05
N ALA A 302 -4.31 12.61 -1.38
CA ALA A 302 -3.60 11.44 -0.89
C ALA A 302 -2.90 11.80 0.44
N PRO A 303 -2.99 10.94 1.47
CA PRO A 303 -3.70 9.66 1.49
C PRO A 303 -5.20 9.83 1.83
N CYS A 304 -6.02 8.91 1.30
CA CYS A 304 -7.47 8.90 1.55
C CYS A 304 -7.81 8.81 3.04
N ALA A 305 -7.04 7.99 3.78
CA ALA A 305 -7.26 7.74 5.20
C ALA A 305 -7.19 9.00 6.07
N ARG A 306 -6.35 9.98 5.71
CA ARG A 306 -6.20 11.23 6.49
C ARG A 306 -7.26 12.26 6.13
N LEU A 307 -7.60 12.41 4.84
CA LEU A 307 -8.71 13.30 4.46
C LEU A 307 -10.04 12.85 5.10
N PHE A 308 -10.30 11.54 5.07
CA PHE A 308 -11.54 11.01 5.65
C PHE A 308 -11.59 11.17 7.18
N ALA A 309 -10.46 11.42 7.84
CA ALA A 309 -10.38 11.76 9.26
C ALA A 309 -10.64 13.25 9.55
N ASP A 310 -10.28 14.17 8.64
CA ASP A 310 -10.44 15.63 8.83
C ASP A 310 -11.82 16.17 8.39
N LEU A 311 -12.55 15.44 7.52
CA LEU A 311 -13.88 15.84 7.04
C LEU A 311 -14.98 15.49 8.06
N LYS A 312 -15.09 16.28 9.13
CA LYS A 312 -16.29 16.29 9.99
C LYS A 312 -17.54 16.61 9.17
N ALA A 313 -18.51 15.71 9.17
CA ALA A 313 -19.92 16.04 8.96
C ALA A 313 -20.64 15.92 10.30
#